data_AF-A0A2Z2K983-F1
#
_entry.id   AF-A0A2Z2K983-F1
#
_cell.length_a   1.000
_cell.length_b   1.000
_cell.length_c   1.000
_cell.angle_alpha   90.00
_cell.angle_beta   90.00
_cell.angle_gamma   90.00
#
_symmetry.space_group_name_H-M   'P 1'
#
loop_
_entity.id
_entity.type
_entity.pdbx_description
1 polymer ?
#
loop_
_entity_poly.entity_id
_entity_poly.type
_entity_poly.pdbx_seq_one_letter_code
_entity_poly.pdbx_strand_id
1 'polypeptide(L)'
;MTDWSADNAVWTSKLKETYGETVELEDEQGKSSVYDIIGEFEIDGRGYAVLQGSGKDAEPEILRIIVSPSGLPELESIMDDEEWEDVSELYDELTFPGDEAE
;
A
#
# COMPACT_ATOMS: atom_id res chain seq x y z
N MET A 1 8.71 12.07 -13.02
CA MET A 1 9.12 12.56 -11.69
C MET A 1 7.95 13.28 -11.07
N THR A 2 7.11 12.48 -10.44
CA THR A 2 6.09 12.94 -9.53
C THR A 2 6.80 13.40 -8.26
N ASP A 3 6.47 14.57 -7.72
CA ASP A 3 7.11 15.09 -6.51
C ASP A 3 6.38 14.49 -5.30
N TRP A 4 6.62 13.20 -5.04
CA TRP A 4 6.08 12.48 -3.90
C TRP A 4 7.08 12.54 -2.76
N SER A 5 6.62 13.01 -1.60
CA SER A 5 7.44 13.14 -0.40
C SER A 5 6.60 12.86 0.82
N ALA A 6 7.23 12.38 1.89
CA ALA A 6 6.59 12.04 3.14
C ALA A 6 5.81 13.22 3.75
N ASP A 7 6.20 14.47 3.46
CA ASP A 7 5.50 15.68 3.90
C ASP A 7 4.09 15.82 3.28
N ASN A 8 3.91 15.33 2.05
CA ASN A 8 2.62 15.36 1.33
C ASN A 8 1.79 14.09 1.53
N ALA A 9 2.42 13.00 2.02
CA ALA A 9 1.73 11.75 2.29
C ALA A 9 1.09 11.77 3.70
N VAL A 10 -0.09 11.15 3.80
CA VAL A 10 -0.84 11.05 5.06
C VAL A 10 -1.11 9.58 5.35
N TRP A 11 -0.67 9.09 6.51
CA TRP A 11 -1.03 7.76 6.99
C TRP A 11 -2.55 7.65 7.14
N THR A 12 -3.12 6.58 6.59
CA THR A 12 -4.57 6.35 6.66
C THR A 12 -4.89 5.03 7.37
N SER A 13 -6.16 4.70 7.49
CA SER A 13 -6.63 3.42 8.06
C SER A 13 -7.90 2.93 7.36
N LYS A 14 -8.16 3.37 6.12
CA LYS A 14 -9.40 3.06 5.38
C LYS A 14 -9.55 1.57 5.12
N LEU A 15 -8.47 0.87 4.75
CA LEU A 15 -8.51 -0.57 4.55
C LEU A 15 -8.71 -1.27 5.88
N LYS A 16 -7.96 -0.88 6.91
CA LYS A 16 -8.10 -1.44 8.25
C LYS A 16 -9.48 -1.25 8.86
N GLU A 17 -10.09 -0.08 8.66
CA GLU A 17 -11.45 0.22 9.13
C GLU A 17 -12.51 -0.59 8.37
N THR A 18 -12.24 -0.97 7.11
CA THR A 18 -13.18 -1.72 6.28
C THR A 18 -13.05 -3.24 6.48
N TYR A 19 -11.82 -3.76 6.43
CA TYR A 19 -11.52 -5.19 6.39
C TYR A 19 -10.92 -5.73 7.69
N GLY A 20 -10.31 -4.88 8.52
CA GLY A 20 -9.59 -5.26 9.75
C GLY A 20 -8.08 -5.26 9.56
N GLU A 21 -7.34 -5.98 10.42
CA GLU A 21 -5.87 -6.00 10.37
C GLU A 21 -5.30 -6.78 9.18
N THR A 22 -6.11 -7.64 8.56
CA THR A 22 -5.75 -8.46 7.40
C THR A 22 -6.79 -8.32 6.29
N VAL A 23 -6.35 -8.49 5.05
CA VAL A 23 -7.20 -8.48 3.85
C VAL A 23 -7.06 -9.81 3.10
N GLU A 24 -8.18 -10.36 2.66
CA GLU A 24 -8.21 -11.52 1.76
C GLU A 24 -8.33 -10.98 0.32
N LEU A 25 -7.31 -11.27 -0.49
CA LEU A 25 -7.29 -10.90 -1.90
C LEU A 25 -7.44 -12.14 -2.76
N GLU A 26 -8.31 -12.05 -3.77
CA GLU A 26 -8.44 -13.05 -4.81
C GLU A 26 -7.62 -12.62 -6.02
N ASP A 27 -6.59 -13.41 -6.37
CA ASP A 27 -5.84 -13.25 -7.62
C ASP A 27 -6.70 -13.57 -8.85
N GLU A 28 -6.25 -13.16 -10.04
CA GLU A 28 -6.89 -13.46 -11.34
C GLU A 28 -7.13 -14.96 -11.62
N GLN A 29 -6.44 -15.83 -10.89
CA GLN A 29 -6.60 -17.29 -10.95
C GLN A 29 -7.72 -17.82 -10.04
N GLY A 30 -8.44 -16.95 -9.32
CA GLY A 30 -9.45 -17.32 -8.32
C GLY A 30 -8.84 -17.86 -7.03
N LYS A 31 -7.59 -17.46 -6.72
CA LYS A 31 -6.89 -17.90 -5.52
C LYS A 31 -6.98 -16.81 -4.45
N SER A 32 -7.70 -17.10 -3.38
CA SER A 32 -7.75 -16.25 -2.19
C SER A 32 -6.47 -16.44 -1.35
N SER A 33 -5.74 -15.36 -1.13
CA SER A 33 -4.58 -15.30 -0.24
C SER A 33 -4.81 -14.22 0.82
N VAL A 34 -4.41 -14.50 2.06
CA VAL A 34 -4.55 -13.54 3.18
C VAL A 34 -3.25 -12.78 3.35
N TYR A 35 -3.37 -11.46 3.45
CA TYR A 35 -2.28 -10.52 3.62
C TYR A 35 -2.49 -9.69 4.88
N ASP A 36 -1.40 -9.42 5.59
CA ASP A 36 -1.36 -8.51 6.73
C ASP A 36 -1.16 -7.09 6.24
N ILE A 37 -2.01 -6.16 6.69
CA ILE A 37 -1.89 -4.75 6.32
C ILE A 37 -0.85 -4.12 7.26
N ILE A 38 0.39 -4.03 6.79
CA ILE A 38 1.50 -3.47 7.58
C ILE A 38 1.56 -1.95 7.49
N GLY A 39 1.05 -1.35 6.40
CA GLY A 39 1.01 0.09 6.22
C GLY A 39 -0.06 0.52 5.22
N GLU A 40 -0.57 1.74 5.36
CA GLU A 40 -1.45 2.34 4.36
C GLU A 40 -1.38 3.87 4.45
N PHE A 41 -1.27 4.53 3.31
CA PHE A 41 -1.07 5.97 3.22
C PHE A 41 -1.74 6.52 1.97
N GLU A 42 -2.03 7.81 1.98
CA GLU A 42 -2.63 8.53 0.86
C GLU A 42 -1.71 9.68 0.46
N ILE A 43 -1.42 9.81 -0.84
CA ILE A 43 -0.66 10.93 -1.39
C ILE A 43 -1.33 11.43 -2.67
N ASP A 44 -1.45 12.75 -2.82
CA ASP A 44 -2.11 13.38 -3.97
C ASP A 44 -3.54 12.85 -4.24
N GLY A 45 -4.24 12.42 -3.18
CA GLY A 45 -5.58 11.82 -3.28
C GLY A 45 -5.60 10.38 -3.79
N ARG A 46 -4.44 9.71 -3.88
CA ARG A 46 -4.29 8.30 -4.21
C ARG A 46 -3.94 7.52 -2.95
N GLY A 47 -4.74 6.52 -2.63
CA GLY A 47 -4.44 5.61 -1.51
C GLY A 47 -3.53 4.49 -1.95
N TYR A 48 -2.62 4.09 -1.07
CA TYR A 48 -1.70 2.97 -1.22
C TYR A 48 -1.70 2.13 0.04
N ALA A 49 -1.56 0.83 -0.12
CA ALA A 49 -1.53 -0.15 0.94
C ALA A 49 -0.29 -1.01 0.79
N VAL A 50 0.39 -1.24 1.90
CA VAL A 50 1.53 -2.13 1.98
C VAL A 50 1.08 -3.41 2.68
N LEU A 51 1.17 -4.50 1.93
CA LEU A 51 0.69 -5.80 2.33
C LEU A 51 1.86 -6.75 2.53
N GLN A 52 1.85 -7.48 3.63
CA GLN A 52 2.79 -8.56 3.86
C GLN A 52 2.07 -9.90 3.69
N GLY A 53 2.58 -10.75 2.80
CA GLY A 53 2.04 -12.09 2.65
C GLY A 53 2.28 -12.96 3.89
N SER A 54 1.47 -13.99 4.10
CA SER A 54 1.59 -14.94 5.23
C SER A 54 2.88 -15.81 5.23
N GLY A 55 3.82 -15.57 4.30
CA GLY A 55 5.09 -16.28 4.21
C GLY A 55 6.17 -15.62 5.07
N LYS A 56 7.00 -16.41 5.76
CA LYS A 56 8.12 -15.89 6.57
C LYS A 56 9.16 -15.06 5.80
N ASP A 57 9.20 -15.23 4.48
CA ASP A 57 10.05 -14.51 3.55
C ASP A 57 9.20 -13.78 2.48
N ALA A 58 7.92 -13.53 2.76
CA ALA A 58 7.08 -12.77 1.85
C ALA A 58 7.52 -11.30 1.90
N GLU A 59 7.97 -10.81 0.74
CA GLU A 59 8.30 -9.41 0.55
C GLU A 59 7.03 -8.56 0.67
N PRO A 60 7.13 -7.37 1.29
CA PRO A 60 6.00 -6.46 1.32
C PRO A 60 5.68 -6.00 -0.10
N GLU A 61 4.39 -6.02 -0.45
CA GLU A 61 3.89 -5.58 -1.73
C GLU A 61 3.05 -4.31 -1.56
N ILE A 62 3.32 -3.31 -2.40
CA ILE A 62 2.56 -2.06 -2.42
C ILE A 62 1.49 -2.16 -3.50
N LEU A 63 0.22 -2.03 -3.08
CA LEU A 63 -0.94 -2.03 -3.94
C LEU A 63 -1.67 -0.70 -3.83
N ARG A 64 -2.32 -0.29 -4.91
CA ARG A 64 -3.12 0.94 -4.96
C ARG A 64 -4.53 0.67 -4.42
N ILE A 65 -5.00 1.58 -3.58
CA ILE A 65 -6.37 1.58 -3.06
C ILE A 65 -7.26 2.36 -4.02
N ILE A 66 -8.21 1.68 -4.64
CA ILE A 66 -9.24 2.27 -5.48
C ILE A 66 -10.60 2.15 -4.79
N VAL A 67 -11.45 3.17 -4.87
CA VAL A 67 -12.81 3.07 -4.31
C VAL A 67 -13.75 2.68 -5.43
N SER A 68 -14.32 1.48 -5.32
CA SER A 68 -15.28 0.95 -6.28
C SER A 68 -16.58 1.77 -6.26
N PRO A 69 -17.41 1.69 -7.32
CA PRO A 69 -18.73 2.33 -7.32
C PRO A 69 -19.68 1.82 -6.23
N SER A 70 -19.39 0.66 -5.63
CA SER A 70 -20.08 0.11 -4.46
C SER A 70 -19.69 0.80 -3.13
N GLY A 71 -18.67 1.65 -3.15
CA GLY A 71 -18.14 2.36 -1.97
C GLY A 71 -17.17 1.54 -1.12
N LEU A 72 -16.77 0.35 -1.59
CA LEU A 72 -15.75 -0.46 -0.93
C LEU A 72 -14.36 -0.12 -1.50
N PRO A 73 -13.32 -0.04 -0.65
CA PRO A 73 -11.94 0.03 -1.10
C PRO A 73 -11.53 -1.32 -1.71
N GLU A 74 -11.07 -1.30 -2.95
CA GLU A 74 -10.44 -2.41 -3.66
C GLU A 74 -8.94 -2.13 -3.80
N LEU A 75 -8.19 -3.20 -4.03
CA LEU A 75 -6.74 -3.16 -4.20
C LEU A 75 -6.37 -3.54 -5.62
N GLU A 76 -5.52 -2.74 -6.23
CA GLU A 76 -5.06 -2.92 -7.61
C GLU A 76 -3.52 -2.90 -7.64
N SER A 77 -2.92 -3.81 -8.41
CA SER A 77 -1.48 -3.82 -8.64
C SER A 77 -1.05 -2.60 -9.44
N ILE A 78 0.08 -2.01 -9.05
CA ILE A 78 0.64 -0.85 -9.74
C ILE A 78 1.31 -1.33 -11.03
N MET A 79 0.67 -1.05 -12.17
CA MET A 79 1.14 -1.46 -13.51
C MET A 79 2.14 -0.49 -14.13
N ASP A 80 2.28 0.70 -13.56
CA ASP A 80 3.11 1.79 -14.08
C ASP A 80 4.44 1.81 -13.30
N ASP A 81 5.55 1.48 -13.97
CA ASP A 81 6.87 1.36 -13.32
C ASP A 81 7.31 2.67 -12.66
N GLU A 82 7.05 3.84 -13.27
CA GLU A 82 7.39 5.13 -12.67
C GLU A 82 6.62 5.34 -11.35
N GLU A 83 5.33 4.98 -11.34
CA GLU A 83 4.50 5.04 -10.14
C GLU A 83 5.00 4.11 -9.04
N TRP A 84 5.44 2.90 -9.42
CA TRP A 84 5.97 1.92 -8.48
C TRP A 84 7.28 2.40 -7.85
N GLU A 85 8.19 3.00 -8.63
CA GLU A 85 9.42 3.59 -8.11
C GLU A 85 9.10 4.75 -7.14
N ASP A 86 8.28 5.72 -7.56
CA ASP A 86 7.93 6.89 -6.74
C ASP A 86 7.28 6.47 -5.40
N VAL A 87 6.35 5.49 -5.39
CA VAL A 87 5.66 5.07 -4.15
C VAL A 87 6.55 4.22 -3.24
N SER A 88 7.46 3.43 -3.81
CA SER A 88 8.39 2.59 -3.06
C SER A 88 9.39 3.44 -2.30
N GLU A 89 9.98 4.45 -2.97
CA GLU A 89 10.86 5.42 -2.32
C GLU A 89 10.12 6.23 -1.24
N LEU A 90 8.89 6.67 -1.53
CA LEU A 90 8.06 7.36 -0.55
C LEU A 90 7.78 6.51 0.69
N TYR A 91 7.46 5.22 0.52
CA TYR A 91 7.19 4.33 1.63
C TYR A 91 8.43 4.11 2.51
N ASP A 92 9.60 3.97 1.89
CA ASP A 92 10.87 3.87 2.62
C ASP A 92 11.12 5.15 3.44
N GLU A 93 10.94 6.33 2.84
CA GLU A 93 11.07 7.63 3.54
C GLU A 93 10.06 7.76 4.70
N LEU A 94 8.81 7.33 4.49
CA LEU A 94 7.76 7.34 5.51
C LEU A 94 8.04 6.38 6.67
N THR A 95 8.65 5.23 6.38
CA THR A 95 8.93 4.17 7.36
C THR A 95 10.23 4.44 8.11
N PHE A 96 11.20 5.03 7.44
CA PHE A 96 12.53 5.38 7.96
C PHE A 96 12.81 6.88 7.82
N PRO A 97 12.03 7.76 8.49
CA PRO A 97 12.28 9.19 8.46
C PRO A 97 13.54 9.51 9.28
N GLY A 98 14.71 9.39 8.64
CA GLY A 98 16.00 9.83 9.19
C GLY A 98 17.01 8.73 9.54
N ASP A 99 17.38 7.84 8.63
CA ASP A 99 18.66 7.11 8.73
C ASP A 99 19.85 8.07 8.46
N GLU A 100 19.98 9.09 9.30
CA GLU A 100 21.18 9.93 9.48
C GLU A 100 21.63 9.94 10.95
N ALA A 101 21.22 8.96 11.77
CA ALA A 101 21.57 8.94 13.19
C ALA A 101 22.31 7.65 13.61
N GLU A 102 23.58 7.52 13.20
CA GLU A 102 24.77 7.58 14.11
C GLU A 102 26.10 7.40 13.36
#